data_AF-A0A090G9Y6-F1
#
_entry.id   AF-A0A090G9Y6-F1
#
_cell.length_a   1.000
_cell.length_b   1.000
_cell.length_c   1.000
_cell.angle_alpha   90.00
_cell.angle_beta   90.00
_cell.angle_gamma   90.00
#
_symmetry.space_group_name_H-M   'P 1'
#
loop_
_entity.id
_entity.type
_entity.pdbx_description
1 polymer ?
#
loop_
_entity_poly.entity_id
_entity_poly.type
_entity_poly.pdbx_seq_one_letter_code
_entity_poly.pdbx_strand_id
1 'polypeptide(L)'
;MTVAATPKRGSKVGQEGQGERICLMVLGMHRSGTSALAGVLQLLGVAPPNNLIPADDNNRTGYWEPLHLALLNEQLLLELGSRWDDWRPVRVEELSSSRLSFYRDEIARLLDSEYGGMPMIVLKEPRISRIVPIYRQLLTSLRYKTDYVTITRNPLSVAKSLAKRDGMDLGFASLVWLNYVLASERDTRNSPRVFLSYESMVRDFGPALEKISDRFSIEWPREISSVEKEIAAYLSTDHQHHLASADLLMTNDGVPDLVKRAYVAMLGLEKDASSPTAIAELDAVYDEFADRWLPAGQVMFAELLAREAKARLAPTTDFAATEARLVGNVRALMSQVDQLGAERDALKSRILTITQDQNRMEAQAIEGEARTERLRLEIAAQSSELVARAGEIESLNAQLSKCSAQLTDSRQEIEKYVSQMSVLQAELGSLTEQYEKRGLDVSTLRGQLATVTESLQTAVHELTLIHESKSWKVATALSKLASPIRNIGADARGTDK
;
A
#
# COMPACT_ATOMS: atom_id res chain seq x y z
N MET A 1 -25.72 -36.10 -7.99
CA MET A 1 -24.76 -36.32 -9.09
C MET A 1 -24.74 -35.01 -9.87
N THR A 2 -23.70 -34.19 -9.96
CA THR A 2 -22.25 -34.41 -9.89
C THR A 2 -21.66 -33.02 -9.65
N VAL A 3 -20.87 -32.82 -8.59
CA VAL A 3 -20.15 -31.55 -8.36
C VAL A 3 -18.85 -31.63 -9.15
N ALA A 4 -18.71 -30.77 -10.16
CA ALA A 4 -17.49 -30.62 -10.94
C ALA A 4 -16.39 -30.00 -10.06
N ALA A 5 -15.31 -30.75 -9.85
CA ALA A 5 -14.14 -30.31 -9.11
C ALA A 5 -13.25 -29.41 -9.99
N THR A 6 -13.04 -28.18 -9.56
CA THR A 6 -12.03 -27.25 -10.07
C THR A 6 -10.62 -27.77 -9.73
N PRO A 7 -9.68 -27.84 -10.70
CA PRO A 7 -8.32 -28.26 -10.38
C PRO A 7 -7.58 -27.13 -9.66
N LYS A 8 -7.05 -27.44 -8.47
CA LYS A 8 -6.12 -26.60 -7.72
C LYS A 8 -4.89 -26.31 -8.59
N ARG A 9 -4.65 -25.02 -8.89
CA ARG A 9 -3.34 -24.53 -9.34
C ARG A 9 -2.35 -24.73 -8.19
N GLY A 10 -1.67 -25.88 -8.19
CA GLY A 10 -0.40 -26.03 -7.50
C GLY A 10 0.63 -25.21 -8.28
N SER A 11 1.14 -24.15 -7.67
CA SER A 11 2.32 -23.43 -8.14
C SER A 11 3.53 -24.36 -8.03
N LYS A 12 3.72 -25.22 -9.04
CA LYS A 12 5.04 -25.73 -9.39
C LYS A 12 5.82 -24.52 -9.89
N VAL A 13 6.57 -23.88 -9.00
CA VAL A 13 7.72 -23.07 -9.42
C VAL A 13 8.67 -24.07 -10.08
N GLY A 14 8.68 -24.07 -11.41
CA GLY A 14 9.67 -24.80 -12.18
C GLY A 14 11.04 -24.23 -11.84
N GLN A 15 11.90 -25.05 -11.25
CA GLN A 15 13.34 -24.78 -11.24
C GLN A 15 13.85 -25.03 -12.67
N GLU A 16 13.70 -24.03 -13.52
CA GLU A 16 14.44 -23.93 -14.77
C GLU A 16 15.86 -23.44 -14.46
N GLY A 17 16.86 -24.24 -14.83
CA GLY A 17 18.18 -23.76 -15.25
C GLY A 17 19.14 -23.17 -14.21
N GLN A 18 19.20 -23.65 -12.96
CA GLN A 18 20.38 -23.35 -12.14
C GLN A 18 21.56 -24.19 -12.65
N GLY A 19 22.59 -23.52 -13.17
CA GLY A 19 23.88 -24.13 -13.48
C GLY A 19 24.47 -24.83 -12.26
N GLU A 20 25.49 -25.67 -12.50
CA GLU A 20 26.20 -26.37 -11.42
C GLU A 20 26.74 -25.37 -10.38
N ARG A 21 26.32 -25.51 -9.10
CA ARG A 21 26.79 -24.64 -8.01
C ARG A 21 28.15 -25.14 -7.53
N ILE A 22 29.09 -24.24 -7.26
CA ILE A 22 30.44 -24.57 -6.81
C ILE A 22 30.55 -24.36 -5.30
N CYS A 23 31.06 -25.36 -4.60
CA CYS A 23 31.44 -25.27 -3.19
C CYS A 23 32.96 -25.44 -3.07
N LEU A 24 33.66 -24.34 -2.82
CA LEU A 24 35.07 -24.36 -2.44
C LEU A 24 35.15 -24.73 -0.95
N MET A 25 35.45 -26.00 -0.69
CA MET A 25 35.55 -26.51 0.68
C MET A 25 36.97 -26.32 1.19
N VAL A 26 37.14 -25.42 2.15
CA VAL A 26 38.43 -25.14 2.78
C VAL A 26 38.63 -26.08 3.97
N LEU A 27 39.61 -26.98 3.82
CA LEU A 27 39.98 -27.98 4.82
C LEU A 27 41.35 -27.68 5.43
N GLY A 28 41.60 -28.24 6.60
CA GLY A 28 42.85 -28.10 7.33
C GLY A 28 42.62 -28.05 8.84
N MET A 29 43.70 -28.24 9.59
CA MET A 29 43.69 -28.09 11.03
C MET A 29 43.41 -26.62 11.43
N HIS A 30 42.76 -26.43 12.58
CA HIS A 30 42.68 -25.10 13.20
C HIS A 30 44.08 -24.47 13.27
N ARG A 31 44.18 -23.16 13.03
CA ARG A 31 45.46 -22.42 13.05
C ARG A 31 46.43 -22.74 11.89
N SER A 32 46.02 -23.55 10.91
CA SER A 32 46.78 -23.81 9.68
C SER A 32 46.54 -22.80 8.55
N GLY A 33 45.86 -21.68 8.83
CA GLY A 33 45.59 -20.66 7.81
C GLY A 33 44.28 -20.83 7.05
N THR A 34 43.39 -21.73 7.51
CA THR A 34 42.04 -21.93 6.91
C THR A 34 41.22 -20.64 6.89
N SER A 35 41.31 -19.80 7.93
CA SER A 35 40.60 -18.52 7.98
C SER A 35 41.20 -17.52 6.99
N ALA A 36 42.54 -17.46 6.89
CA ALA A 36 43.23 -16.61 5.94
C ALA A 36 42.85 -16.95 4.50
N LEU A 37 42.86 -18.24 4.15
CA LEU A 37 42.42 -18.68 2.81
C LEU A 37 40.95 -18.32 2.55
N ALA A 38 40.04 -18.55 3.51
CA ALA A 38 38.64 -18.20 3.34
C ALA A 38 38.41 -16.70 3.15
N GLY A 39 39.16 -15.84 3.87
CA GLY A 39 39.13 -14.40 3.68
C GLY A 39 39.65 -13.98 2.30
N VAL A 40 40.73 -14.60 1.81
CA VAL A 40 41.23 -14.36 0.44
C VAL A 40 40.20 -14.74 -0.61
N LEU A 41 39.54 -15.90 -0.45
CA LEU A 41 38.46 -16.32 -1.36
C LEU A 41 37.27 -15.35 -1.33
N GLN A 42 36.91 -14.82 -0.16
CA GLN A 42 35.88 -13.80 -0.07
C GLN A 42 36.28 -12.49 -0.77
N LEU A 43 37.54 -12.07 -0.67
CA LEU A 43 38.03 -10.88 -1.39
C LEU A 43 37.96 -11.07 -2.91
N LEU A 44 38.12 -12.30 -3.41
CA LEU A 44 37.90 -12.68 -4.81
C LEU A 44 36.41 -12.75 -5.20
N GLY A 45 35.50 -12.47 -4.28
CA GLY A 45 34.05 -12.44 -4.50
C GLY A 45 33.35 -13.78 -4.34
N VAL A 46 34.02 -14.81 -3.79
CA VAL A 46 33.37 -16.07 -3.41
C VAL A 46 32.43 -15.81 -2.22
N ALA A 47 31.20 -16.31 -2.28
CA ALA A 47 30.20 -16.00 -1.27
C ALA A 47 30.53 -16.65 0.09
N PRO A 48 30.70 -15.85 1.17
CA PRO A 48 30.80 -16.37 2.54
C PRO A 48 29.41 -16.74 3.08
N PRO A 49 29.32 -17.46 4.22
CA PRO A 49 28.03 -17.68 4.88
C PRO A 49 27.48 -16.37 5.48
N ASN A 50 26.15 -16.29 5.61
CA ASN A 50 25.44 -15.14 6.19
C ASN A 50 25.76 -14.91 7.68
N ASN A 51 25.90 -15.98 8.48
CA ASN A 51 26.11 -15.90 9.93
C ASN A 51 27.48 -16.46 10.31
N LEU A 52 28.46 -15.56 10.41
CA LEU A 52 29.83 -15.89 10.77
C LEU A 52 30.05 -15.97 12.29
N ILE A 53 30.95 -16.86 12.73
CA ILE A 53 31.54 -16.76 14.07
C ILE A 53 32.24 -15.39 14.19
N PRO A 54 31.91 -14.56 15.21
CA PRO A 54 32.52 -13.25 15.40
C PRO A 54 34.04 -13.32 15.58
N ALA A 55 34.74 -12.30 15.12
CA ALA A 55 36.17 -12.14 15.41
C ALA A 55 36.41 -11.93 16.91
N ASP A 56 37.55 -12.41 17.41
CA ASP A 56 38.00 -12.27 18.79
C ASP A 56 39.52 -12.01 18.86
N ASP A 57 40.07 -11.95 20.08
CA ASP A 57 41.52 -11.74 20.28
C ASP A 57 42.38 -12.86 19.69
N ASN A 58 41.82 -14.06 19.51
CA ASN A 58 42.52 -15.20 18.94
C ASN A 58 42.51 -15.19 17.40
N ASN A 59 41.56 -14.48 16.78
CA ASN A 59 41.42 -14.34 15.35
C ASN A 59 40.72 -13.02 14.97
N ARG A 60 41.51 -11.94 14.94
CA ARG A 60 41.03 -10.57 14.72
C ARG A 60 40.51 -10.32 13.30
N THR A 61 40.92 -11.14 12.34
CA THR A 61 40.53 -11.07 10.92
C THR A 61 39.26 -11.87 10.61
N GLY A 62 38.64 -12.50 11.63
CA GLY A 62 37.41 -13.27 11.52
C GLY A 62 37.63 -14.76 11.23
N TYR A 63 36.70 -15.59 11.71
CA TYR A 63 36.81 -17.05 11.59
C TYR A 63 36.35 -17.60 10.25
N TRP A 64 35.50 -16.89 9.51
CA TRP A 64 34.94 -17.33 8.22
C TRP A 64 34.16 -18.65 8.32
N GLU A 65 33.71 -19.01 9.53
CA GLU A 65 32.97 -20.25 9.84
C GLU A 65 31.48 -19.93 10.02
N PRO A 66 30.55 -20.70 9.41
CA PRO A 66 29.13 -20.56 9.70
C PRO A 66 28.83 -20.99 11.14
N LEU A 67 28.34 -20.07 11.98
CA LEU A 67 28.19 -20.28 13.43
C LEU A 67 27.34 -21.50 13.76
N HIS A 68 26.16 -21.61 13.17
CA HIS A 68 25.24 -22.72 13.45
C HIS A 68 25.76 -24.06 12.93
N LEU A 69 26.51 -24.04 11.82
CA LEU A 69 27.12 -25.25 11.28
C LEU A 69 28.26 -25.75 12.18
N ALA A 70 29.07 -24.84 12.72
CA ALA A 70 30.14 -25.19 13.67
C ALA A 70 29.58 -25.83 14.95
N LEU A 71 28.46 -25.29 15.47
CA LEU A 71 27.76 -25.88 16.63
C LEU A 71 27.20 -27.27 16.32
N LEU A 72 26.60 -27.45 15.13
CA LEU A 72 26.09 -28.76 14.71
C LEU A 72 27.21 -29.79 14.54
N ASN A 73 28.36 -29.39 13.98
CA ASN A 73 29.53 -30.26 13.84
C ASN A 73 30.15 -30.64 15.19
N GLU A 74 30.12 -29.73 16.16
CA GLU A 74 30.52 -30.06 17.52
C GLU A 74 29.59 -31.12 18.14
N GLN A 75 28.27 -30.97 17.99
CA GLN A 75 27.31 -31.99 18.44
C GLN A 75 27.51 -33.35 17.75
N LEU A 76 27.74 -33.34 16.44
CA LEU A 76 28.02 -34.52 15.64
C LEU A 76 29.27 -35.26 16.13
N LEU A 77 30.37 -34.52 16.37
CA LEU A 77 31.58 -35.12 16.91
C LEU A 77 31.35 -35.68 18.32
N LEU A 78 30.61 -34.97 19.17
CA LEU A 78 30.30 -35.44 20.52
C LEU A 78 29.48 -36.73 20.51
N GLU A 79 28.51 -36.87 19.61
CA GLU A 79 27.74 -38.11 19.43
C GLU A 79 28.62 -39.27 18.97
N LEU A 80 29.63 -38.98 18.15
CA LEU A 80 30.68 -39.91 17.73
C LEU A 80 31.76 -40.16 18.81
N GLY A 81 31.55 -39.68 20.04
CA GLY A 81 32.51 -39.84 21.15
C GLY A 81 33.82 -39.08 20.95
N SER A 82 33.82 -38.04 20.10
CA SER A 82 34.99 -37.25 19.75
C SER A 82 34.76 -35.74 19.96
N ARG A 83 35.81 -34.94 19.73
CA ARG A 83 35.85 -33.49 19.89
C ARG A 83 36.84 -32.90 18.91
N TRP A 84 36.82 -31.58 18.68
CA TRP A 84 37.77 -30.91 17.78
C TRP A 84 39.24 -31.13 18.16
N ASP A 85 39.55 -31.25 19.46
CA ASP A 85 40.89 -31.46 20.01
C ASP A 85 41.23 -32.94 20.24
N ASP A 86 40.44 -33.85 19.68
CA ASP A 86 40.70 -35.29 19.76
C ASP A 86 41.63 -35.73 18.62
N TRP A 87 42.78 -36.27 19.00
CA TRP A 87 43.75 -36.81 18.05
C TRP A 87 43.33 -38.17 17.49
N ARG A 88 42.32 -38.83 18.07
CA ARG A 88 41.83 -40.12 17.58
C ARG A 88 41.01 -39.96 16.28
N PRO A 89 41.06 -40.94 15.36
CA PRO A 89 40.22 -40.96 14.18
C PRO A 89 38.73 -40.94 14.54
N VAL A 90 37.94 -40.22 13.73
CA VAL A 90 36.47 -40.23 13.85
C VAL A 90 35.92 -41.36 13.00
N ARG A 91 35.12 -42.24 13.59
CA ARG A 91 34.49 -43.38 12.88
C ARG A 91 33.06 -43.01 12.52
N VAL A 92 32.89 -42.28 11.42
CA VAL A 92 31.57 -41.82 10.96
C VAL A 92 30.60 -42.98 10.69
N GLU A 93 31.12 -44.18 10.46
CA GLU A 93 30.38 -45.42 10.26
C GLU A 93 29.68 -45.92 11.53
N GLU A 94 30.05 -45.42 12.71
CA GLU A 94 29.38 -45.75 13.98
C GLU A 94 28.03 -45.04 14.15
N LEU A 95 27.74 -44.01 13.34
CA LEU A 95 26.42 -43.38 13.35
C LEU A 95 25.37 -44.32 12.76
N SER A 96 24.28 -44.52 13.50
CA SER A 96 23.09 -45.17 12.96
C SER A 96 22.55 -44.41 11.74
N SER A 97 21.92 -45.13 10.80
CA SER A 97 21.39 -44.52 9.57
C SER A 97 20.38 -43.39 9.84
N SER A 98 19.59 -43.49 10.90
CA SER A 98 18.64 -42.44 11.30
C SER A 98 19.33 -41.18 11.78
N ARG A 99 20.40 -41.31 12.59
CA ARG A 99 21.21 -40.18 13.06
C ARG A 99 22.00 -39.54 11.92
N LEU A 100 22.56 -40.36 11.03
CA LEU A 100 23.22 -39.86 9.81
C LEU A 100 22.24 -39.07 8.92
N SER A 101 21.01 -39.54 8.74
CA SER A 101 19.97 -38.80 8.01
C SER A 101 19.65 -37.48 8.69
N PHE A 102 19.46 -37.50 10.02
CA PHE A 102 19.21 -36.28 10.80
C PHE A 102 20.30 -35.23 10.56
N TYR A 103 21.58 -35.58 10.72
CA TYR A 103 22.66 -34.61 10.51
C TYR A 103 22.73 -34.11 9.07
N ARG A 104 22.47 -34.97 8.08
CA ARG A 104 22.42 -34.54 6.68
C ARG A 104 21.30 -33.53 6.43
N ASP A 105 20.11 -33.77 6.96
CA ASP A 105 18.96 -32.88 6.80
C ASP A 105 19.19 -31.53 7.51
N GLU A 106 19.78 -31.55 8.71
CA GLU A 106 20.17 -30.35 9.45
C GLU A 106 21.25 -29.55 8.69
N ILE A 107 22.32 -30.20 8.23
CA ILE A 107 23.38 -29.55 7.45
C ILE A 107 22.81 -28.98 6.16
N ALA A 108 21.94 -29.71 5.45
CA ALA A 108 21.31 -29.24 4.21
C ALA A 108 20.55 -27.93 4.44
N ARG A 109 19.74 -27.88 5.50
CA ARG A 109 18.95 -26.70 5.86
C ARG A 109 19.85 -25.52 6.25
N LEU A 110 20.93 -25.79 6.98
CA LEU A 110 21.89 -24.75 7.33
C LEU A 110 22.59 -24.22 6.08
N LEU A 111 23.07 -25.07 5.18
CA LEU A 111 23.70 -24.63 3.92
C LEU A 111 22.74 -23.78 3.07
N ASP A 112 21.47 -24.16 2.96
CA ASP A 112 20.46 -23.35 2.27
C ASP A 112 20.23 -21.99 2.95
N SER A 113 20.16 -21.95 4.28
CA SER A 113 19.98 -20.69 5.03
C SER A 113 21.20 -19.76 5.00
N GLU A 114 22.41 -20.35 5.00
CA GLU A 114 23.67 -19.60 5.10
C GLU A 114 24.14 -19.09 3.75
N TYR A 115 23.82 -19.80 2.65
CA TYR A 115 24.32 -19.48 1.31
C TYR A 115 23.22 -19.28 0.26
N GLY A 116 22.01 -19.77 0.49
CA GLY A 116 20.89 -19.70 -0.45
C GLY A 116 21.24 -20.22 -1.84
N GLY A 117 20.91 -19.41 -2.85
CA GLY A 117 21.12 -19.73 -4.27
C GLY A 117 22.47 -19.28 -4.84
N MET A 118 23.48 -18.96 -4.01
CA MET A 118 24.76 -18.45 -4.50
C MET A 118 25.46 -19.46 -5.42
N PRO A 119 26.00 -19.03 -6.58
CA PRO A 119 26.57 -19.92 -7.58
C PRO A 119 27.95 -20.48 -7.18
N MET A 120 28.72 -19.73 -6.38
CA MET A 120 30.03 -20.14 -5.87
C MET A 120 30.16 -19.72 -4.40
N ILE A 121 30.37 -20.69 -3.52
CA ILE A 121 30.43 -20.49 -2.07
C ILE A 121 31.78 -20.95 -1.51
N VAL A 122 32.19 -20.33 -0.40
CA VAL A 122 33.31 -20.82 0.42
C VAL A 122 32.73 -21.47 1.68
N LEU A 123 32.95 -22.79 1.81
CA LEU A 123 32.58 -23.55 2.99
C LEU A 123 33.83 -23.85 3.80
N LYS A 124 34.00 -23.11 4.89
CA LYS A 124 35.11 -23.30 5.81
C LYS A 124 34.57 -23.63 7.19
N GLU A 125 34.90 -24.81 7.69
CA GLU A 125 34.80 -25.17 9.09
C GLU A 125 35.82 -26.29 9.34
N PRO A 126 36.88 -26.07 10.14
CA PRO A 126 38.00 -26.99 10.20
C PRO A 126 37.60 -28.43 10.56
N ARG A 127 36.61 -28.64 11.43
CA ARG A 127 36.19 -30.00 11.86
C ARG A 127 35.64 -30.83 10.69
N ILE A 128 35.13 -30.20 9.62
CA ILE A 128 34.75 -30.89 8.38
C ILE A 128 35.89 -31.77 7.86
N SER A 129 37.15 -31.37 8.05
CA SER A 129 38.35 -32.16 7.69
C SER A 129 38.34 -33.58 8.25
N ARG A 130 37.60 -33.83 9.34
CA ARG A 130 37.51 -35.14 10.01
C ARG A 130 36.22 -35.90 9.72
N ILE A 131 35.29 -35.28 9.00
CA ILE A 131 33.96 -35.82 8.69
C ILE A 131 33.54 -35.54 7.24
N VAL A 132 34.52 -35.37 6.35
CA VAL A 132 34.33 -35.13 4.91
C VAL A 132 33.35 -36.14 4.28
N PRO A 133 33.35 -37.45 4.62
CA PRO A 133 32.42 -38.41 4.01
C PRO A 133 30.94 -38.05 4.18
N ILE A 134 30.55 -37.41 5.29
CA ILE A 134 29.17 -36.95 5.53
C ILE A 134 28.82 -35.80 4.58
N TYR A 135 29.73 -34.83 4.43
CA TYR A 135 29.55 -33.66 3.58
C TYR A 135 29.59 -33.98 2.10
N ARG A 136 30.53 -34.83 1.65
CA ARG A 136 30.69 -35.22 0.25
C ARG A 136 29.38 -35.78 -0.32
N GLN A 137 28.77 -36.73 0.37
CA GLN A 137 27.51 -37.35 -0.08
C GLN A 137 26.36 -36.34 -0.09
N LEU A 138 26.29 -35.48 0.93
CA LEU A 138 25.26 -34.45 1.04
C LEU A 138 25.38 -33.39 -0.07
N LEU A 139 26.56 -32.80 -0.27
CA LEU A 139 26.78 -31.73 -1.25
C LEU A 139 26.50 -32.21 -2.67
N THR A 140 26.85 -33.46 -3.01
CA THR A 140 26.44 -34.07 -4.28
C THR A 140 24.91 -34.14 -4.41
N SER A 141 24.19 -34.54 -3.35
CA SER A 141 22.72 -34.57 -3.37
C SER A 141 22.09 -33.18 -3.52
N LEU A 142 22.77 -32.15 -3.03
CA LEU A 142 22.42 -30.74 -3.20
C LEU A 142 22.91 -30.13 -4.52
N ARG A 143 23.46 -30.93 -5.44
CA ARG A 143 24.00 -30.48 -6.75
C ARG A 143 25.09 -29.42 -6.65
N TYR A 144 25.91 -29.51 -5.60
CA TYR A 144 27.18 -28.78 -5.55
C TYR A 144 28.29 -29.61 -6.20
N LYS A 145 29.03 -29.00 -7.13
CA LYS A 145 30.40 -29.40 -7.44
C LYS A 145 31.27 -29.00 -6.27
N THR A 146 31.80 -30.00 -5.56
CA THR A 146 32.64 -29.75 -4.38
C THR A 146 34.10 -29.85 -4.77
N ASP A 147 34.80 -28.74 -4.64
CA ASP A 147 36.22 -28.60 -4.95
C ASP A 147 36.98 -28.37 -3.64
N TYR A 148 37.90 -29.29 -3.29
CA TYR A 148 38.54 -29.30 -1.98
C TYR A 148 39.86 -28.53 -1.98
N VAL A 149 39.99 -27.52 -1.13
CA VAL A 149 41.26 -26.79 -0.92
C VAL A 149 41.76 -27.08 0.49
N THR A 150 42.79 -27.92 0.59
CA THR A 150 43.40 -28.27 1.88
C THR A 150 44.60 -27.38 2.12
N ILE A 151 44.55 -26.58 3.18
CA ILE A 151 45.67 -25.73 3.60
C ILE A 151 46.35 -26.33 4.84
N THR A 152 47.66 -26.49 4.74
CA THR A 152 48.51 -26.97 5.83
C THR A 152 49.45 -25.87 6.31
N ARG A 153 50.02 -26.05 7.49
CA ARG A 153 51.01 -25.15 8.07
C ARG A 153 52.01 -25.98 8.85
N ASN A 154 53.23 -25.47 9.02
CA ASN A 154 54.25 -26.12 9.83
C ASN A 154 53.69 -26.54 11.21
N PRO A 155 53.77 -27.84 11.58
CA PRO A 155 53.26 -28.34 12.85
C PRO A 155 53.77 -27.59 14.07
N LEU A 156 55.02 -27.12 14.07
CA LEU A 156 55.57 -26.32 15.18
C LEU A 156 54.82 -24.98 15.35
N SER A 157 54.51 -24.31 14.24
CA SER A 157 53.77 -23.05 14.26
C SER A 157 52.33 -23.26 14.73
N VAL A 158 51.70 -24.36 14.29
CA VAL A 158 50.35 -24.76 14.75
C VAL A 158 50.38 -25.07 16.25
N ALA A 159 51.29 -25.92 16.71
CA ALA A 159 51.43 -26.29 18.11
C ALA A 159 51.71 -25.08 19.01
N LYS A 160 52.60 -24.17 18.59
CA LYS A 160 52.85 -22.91 19.31
C LYS A 160 51.57 -22.05 19.41
N SER A 161 50.77 -21.99 18.35
CA SER A 161 49.50 -21.26 18.38
C SER A 161 48.47 -21.91 19.30
N LEU A 162 48.38 -23.24 19.33
CA LEU A 162 47.47 -23.99 20.20
C LEU A 162 47.93 -23.97 21.67
N ALA A 163 49.23 -23.96 21.92
CA ALA A 163 49.78 -23.75 23.25
C ALA A 163 49.36 -22.39 23.81
N LYS A 164 49.45 -21.32 23.01
CA LYS A 164 49.02 -19.97 23.41
C LYS A 164 47.51 -19.88 23.66
N ARG A 165 46.68 -20.50 22.80
CA ARG A 165 45.22 -20.40 22.86
C ARG A 165 44.60 -21.33 23.91
N ASP A 166 45.02 -22.58 23.91
CA ASP A 166 44.36 -23.69 24.62
C ASP A 166 45.25 -24.36 25.69
N GLY A 167 46.50 -23.93 25.83
CA GLY A 167 47.46 -24.56 26.75
C GLY A 167 47.88 -25.97 26.34
N MET A 168 47.89 -26.26 25.04
CA MET A 168 48.19 -27.58 24.49
C MET A 168 49.69 -27.91 24.49
N ASP A 169 50.02 -29.14 24.93
CA ASP A 169 51.39 -29.66 24.81
C ASP A 169 51.79 -29.84 23.34
N LEU A 170 53.09 -29.72 23.07
CA LEU A 170 53.65 -29.87 21.71
C LEU A 170 53.33 -31.24 21.11
N GLY A 171 53.53 -32.32 21.86
CA GLY A 171 53.27 -33.68 21.40
C GLY A 171 51.79 -33.87 21.08
N PHE A 172 50.91 -33.40 21.97
CA PHE A 172 49.46 -33.50 21.80
C PHE A 172 48.99 -32.71 20.57
N ALA A 173 49.40 -31.46 20.46
CA ALA A 173 49.07 -30.60 19.32
C ALA A 173 49.52 -31.21 17.99
N SER A 174 50.68 -31.85 17.99
CA SER A 174 51.23 -32.52 16.81
C SER A 174 50.36 -33.71 16.38
N LEU A 175 49.84 -34.49 17.33
CA LEU A 175 48.93 -35.61 17.03
C LEU A 175 47.54 -35.14 16.57
N VAL A 176 46.99 -34.07 17.18
CA VAL A 176 45.73 -33.48 16.69
C VAL A 176 45.91 -32.97 15.26
N TRP A 177 47.00 -32.25 14.99
CA TRP A 177 47.34 -31.80 13.64
C TRP A 177 47.42 -32.97 12.65
N LEU A 178 48.11 -34.05 13.03
CA LEU A 178 48.27 -35.23 12.18
C LEU A 178 46.92 -35.85 11.81
N ASN A 179 46.01 -35.97 12.78
CA ASN A 179 44.68 -36.52 12.56
C ASN A 179 43.88 -35.72 11.50
N TYR A 180 43.88 -34.39 11.59
CA TYR A 180 43.22 -33.52 10.60
C TYR A 180 43.83 -33.68 9.20
N VAL A 181 45.16 -33.76 9.11
CA VAL A 181 45.87 -33.93 7.84
C VAL A 181 45.54 -35.27 7.19
N LEU A 182 45.67 -36.36 7.96
CA LEU A 182 45.40 -37.70 7.46
C LEU A 182 43.95 -37.88 7.04
N ALA A 183 42.99 -37.40 7.85
CA ALA A 183 41.56 -37.51 7.54
C ALA A 183 41.20 -36.70 6.28
N SER A 184 41.60 -35.43 6.21
CA SER A 184 41.27 -34.58 5.06
C SER A 184 41.93 -35.07 3.77
N GLU A 185 43.19 -35.52 3.81
CA GLU A 185 43.83 -36.04 2.62
C GLU A 185 43.14 -37.32 2.14
N ARG A 186 42.95 -38.30 3.03
CA ARG A 186 42.38 -39.61 2.68
C ARG A 186 40.94 -39.49 2.17
N ASP A 187 40.10 -38.72 2.87
CA ASP A 187 38.67 -38.67 2.57
C ASP A 187 38.33 -37.82 1.33
N THR A 188 39.27 -36.98 0.88
CA THR A 188 39.15 -36.19 -0.36
C THR A 188 39.76 -36.87 -1.58
N ARG A 189 40.39 -38.04 -1.44
CA ARG A 189 40.87 -38.83 -2.59
C ARG A 189 39.72 -39.10 -3.57
N ASN A 190 40.07 -39.21 -4.86
CA ASN A 190 39.13 -39.36 -5.97
C ASN A 190 38.17 -38.17 -6.19
N SER A 191 38.42 -37.03 -5.54
CA SER A 191 37.72 -35.77 -5.80
C SER A 191 38.70 -34.70 -6.30
N PRO A 192 38.21 -33.64 -6.98
CA PRO A 192 39.04 -32.50 -7.31
C PRO A 192 39.60 -31.87 -6.03
N ARG A 193 40.94 -31.79 -5.93
CA ARG A 193 41.63 -31.29 -4.75
C ARG A 193 42.85 -30.46 -5.10
N VAL A 194 43.13 -29.47 -4.27
CA VAL A 194 44.33 -28.62 -4.25
C VAL A 194 44.90 -28.63 -2.84
N PHE A 195 46.22 -28.74 -2.73
CA PHE A 195 46.95 -28.62 -1.48
C PHE A 195 47.78 -27.36 -1.49
N LEU A 196 47.74 -26.62 -0.39
CA LEU A 196 48.50 -25.39 -0.18
C LEU A 196 49.22 -25.46 1.17
N SER A 197 50.33 -24.75 1.30
CA SER A 197 50.89 -24.39 2.59
C SER A 197 50.62 -22.91 2.90
N TYR A 198 50.34 -22.62 4.17
CA TYR A 198 50.19 -21.26 4.67
C TYR A 198 51.46 -20.45 4.42
N GLU A 199 52.63 -21.08 4.58
CA GLU A 199 53.93 -20.48 4.31
C GLU A 199 54.07 -20.00 2.85
N SER A 200 53.63 -20.80 1.87
CA SER A 200 53.63 -20.40 0.46
C SER A 200 52.59 -19.31 0.20
N MET A 201 51.35 -19.48 0.69
CA MET A 201 50.26 -18.55 0.45
C MET A 201 50.53 -17.14 0.98
N VAL A 202 51.14 -17.02 2.17
CA VAL A 202 51.49 -15.72 2.75
C VAL A 202 52.68 -15.08 2.05
N ARG A 203 53.60 -15.88 1.51
CA ARG A 203 54.78 -15.39 0.79
C ARG A 203 54.39 -14.85 -0.58
N ASP A 204 53.59 -15.61 -1.31
CA ASP A 204 53.10 -15.29 -2.64
C ASP A 204 51.77 -16.02 -2.90
N PHE A 205 50.67 -15.28 -2.82
CA PHE A 205 49.34 -15.85 -3.00
C PHE A 205 48.96 -16.04 -4.48
N GLY A 206 49.64 -15.37 -5.42
CA GLY A 206 49.31 -15.43 -6.85
C GLY A 206 49.31 -16.86 -7.40
N PRO A 207 50.45 -17.59 -7.32
CA PRO A 207 50.54 -18.97 -7.78
C PRO A 207 49.58 -19.93 -7.07
N ALA A 208 49.22 -19.64 -5.81
CA ALA A 208 48.25 -20.44 -5.07
C ALA A 208 46.84 -20.27 -5.66
N LEU A 209 46.44 -19.04 -5.98
CA LEU A 209 45.13 -18.75 -6.60
C LEU A 209 45.04 -19.27 -8.03
N GLU A 210 46.11 -19.12 -8.82
CA GLU A 210 46.20 -19.68 -10.18
C GLU A 210 46.06 -21.21 -10.16
N LYS A 211 46.76 -21.89 -9.23
CA LYS A 211 46.62 -23.33 -9.03
C LYS A 211 45.17 -23.75 -8.73
N ILE A 212 44.45 -22.98 -7.92
CA ILE A 212 43.04 -23.25 -7.62
C ILE A 212 42.18 -23.08 -8.86
N SER A 213 42.31 -21.95 -9.59
CA SER A 213 41.52 -21.70 -10.80
C SER A 213 41.77 -22.75 -11.88
N ASP A 214 43.03 -23.10 -12.12
CA ASP A 214 43.42 -24.06 -13.16
C ASP A 214 42.91 -25.47 -12.84
N ARG A 215 43.12 -25.92 -11.59
CA ARG A 215 42.75 -27.27 -11.17
C ARG A 215 41.25 -27.50 -11.20
N PHE A 216 40.46 -26.50 -10.81
CA PHE A 216 39.00 -26.62 -10.75
C PHE A 216 38.30 -26.08 -11.99
N SER A 217 39.04 -25.45 -12.91
CA SER A 217 38.51 -24.78 -14.09
C SER A 217 37.43 -23.75 -13.70
N ILE A 218 37.76 -22.88 -12.75
CA ILE A 218 36.87 -21.84 -12.25
C ILE A 218 37.36 -20.44 -12.63
N GLU A 219 36.42 -19.56 -12.91
CA GLU A 219 36.67 -18.13 -13.06
C GLU A 219 36.35 -17.42 -11.75
N TRP A 220 37.27 -16.58 -11.28
CA TRP A 220 37.05 -15.80 -10.08
C TRP A 220 36.01 -14.70 -10.32
N PRO A 221 35.05 -14.48 -9.40
CA PRO A 221 34.08 -13.39 -9.53
C PRO A 221 34.72 -11.99 -9.62
N ARG A 222 35.90 -11.80 -9.02
CA ARG A 222 36.76 -10.63 -9.17
C ARG A 222 38.13 -11.04 -9.69
N GLU A 223 38.68 -10.27 -10.63
CA GLU A 223 40.04 -10.50 -11.14
C GLU A 223 41.07 -10.36 -10.02
N ILE A 224 42.05 -11.27 -9.95
CA ILE A 224 43.10 -11.29 -8.92
C ILE A 224 43.85 -9.94 -8.88
N SER A 225 44.19 -9.39 -10.04
CA SER A 225 44.88 -8.09 -10.18
C SER A 225 44.10 -6.92 -9.58
N SER A 226 42.76 -6.99 -9.57
CA SER A 226 41.90 -5.94 -9.03
C SER A 226 41.87 -5.92 -7.49
N VAL A 227 42.16 -7.05 -6.85
CA VAL A 227 42.09 -7.24 -5.38
C VAL A 227 43.43 -7.50 -4.74
N GLU A 228 44.51 -7.54 -5.52
CA GLU A 228 45.86 -7.88 -5.06
C GLU A 228 46.29 -7.07 -3.82
N LYS A 229 46.02 -5.76 -3.82
CA LYS A 229 46.34 -4.87 -2.69
C LYS A 229 45.50 -5.17 -1.44
N GLU A 230 44.21 -5.49 -1.62
CA GLU A 230 43.32 -5.87 -0.52
C GLU A 230 43.77 -7.19 0.11
N ILE A 231 44.12 -8.17 -0.72
CA ILE A 231 44.64 -9.48 -0.29
C ILE A 231 45.97 -9.33 0.44
N ALA A 232 46.92 -8.56 -0.11
CA ALA A 232 48.21 -8.32 0.52
C ALA A 232 48.05 -7.63 1.89
N ALA A 233 47.17 -6.62 1.98
CA ALA A 233 46.87 -5.96 3.25
C ALA A 233 46.25 -6.94 4.25
N TYR A 234 45.27 -7.73 3.83
CA TYR A 234 44.61 -8.74 4.67
C TYR A 234 45.61 -9.75 5.25
N LEU A 235 46.45 -10.35 4.41
CA LEU A 235 47.46 -11.32 4.84
C LEU A 235 48.57 -10.69 5.72
N SER A 236 48.87 -9.40 5.55
CA SER A 236 49.82 -8.68 6.40
C SER A 236 49.32 -8.45 7.83
N THR A 237 48.00 -8.27 8.00
CA THR A 237 47.37 -8.06 9.31
C THR A 237 47.30 -9.32 10.17
N ASP A 238 47.43 -10.49 9.54
CA ASP A 238 47.33 -11.79 10.21
C ASP A 238 48.55 -12.11 11.09
N HIS A 239 49.49 -11.16 11.19
CA HIS A 239 50.77 -11.21 11.89
C HIS A 239 51.55 -12.49 11.56
N GLN A 240 52.65 -12.35 10.82
CA GLN A 240 53.63 -13.40 10.49
C GLN A 240 54.32 -13.96 11.75
N HIS A 241 53.54 -14.53 12.67
CA HIS A 241 53.98 -15.10 13.92
C HIS A 241 54.69 -16.41 13.58
N HIS A 242 56.02 -16.31 13.50
CA HIS A 242 56.99 -17.40 13.46
C HIS A 242 56.65 -18.48 12.42
N LEU A 243 57.01 -18.21 11.16
CA LEU A 243 57.18 -19.27 10.17
C LEU A 243 58.32 -20.16 10.67
N ALA A 244 57.99 -21.31 11.26
CA ALA A 244 59.00 -22.30 11.58
C ALA A 244 59.55 -22.88 10.27
N SER A 245 60.86 -23.02 10.16
CA SER A 245 61.47 -23.66 8.99
C SER A 245 61.21 -25.17 9.02
N ALA A 246 61.22 -25.81 7.85
CA ALA A 246 61.18 -27.26 7.76
C ALA A 246 62.37 -27.89 8.52
N ASP A 247 63.56 -27.28 8.44
CA ASP A 247 64.76 -27.77 9.14
C ASP A 247 64.58 -27.78 10.67
N LEU A 248 63.93 -26.75 11.23
CA LEU A 248 63.63 -26.68 12.66
C LEU A 248 62.62 -27.75 13.07
N LEU A 249 61.63 -28.04 12.22
CA LEU A 249 60.70 -29.15 12.45
C LEU A 249 61.43 -30.50 12.45
N MET A 250 62.30 -30.74 11.48
CA MET A 250 62.98 -32.03 11.34
C MET A 250 63.90 -32.34 12.52
N THR A 251 64.55 -31.31 13.07
CA THR A 251 65.48 -31.42 14.19
C THR A 251 64.82 -31.37 15.57
N ASN A 252 63.50 -31.20 15.65
CA ASN A 252 62.80 -31.13 16.94
C ASN A 252 62.42 -32.52 17.46
N ASP A 253 63.02 -32.94 18.57
CA ASP A 253 62.77 -34.25 19.19
C ASP A 253 61.39 -34.34 19.86
N GLY A 254 60.76 -33.20 20.18
CA GLY A 254 59.42 -33.16 20.77
C GLY A 254 58.28 -33.37 19.77
N VAL A 255 58.59 -33.41 18.47
CA VAL A 255 57.61 -33.67 17.41
C VAL A 255 57.76 -35.12 16.93
N PRO A 256 56.69 -35.94 16.96
CA PRO A 256 56.75 -37.31 16.47
C PRO A 256 57.19 -37.41 14.99
N ASP A 257 57.99 -38.42 14.65
CA ASP A 257 58.45 -38.61 13.26
C ASP A 257 57.31 -38.81 12.26
N LEU A 258 56.19 -39.41 12.68
CA LEU A 258 54.96 -39.50 11.89
C LEU A 258 54.47 -38.13 11.42
N VAL A 259 54.54 -37.13 12.29
CA VAL A 259 54.10 -35.75 12.00
C VAL A 259 55.05 -35.09 11.00
N LYS A 260 56.36 -35.29 11.17
CA LYS A 260 57.39 -34.79 10.24
C LYS A 260 57.21 -35.37 8.84
N ARG A 261 57.04 -36.69 8.74
CA ARG A 261 56.81 -37.40 7.46
C ARG A 261 55.52 -36.95 6.78
N ALA A 262 54.42 -36.85 7.54
CA ALA A 262 53.17 -36.32 7.02
C ALA A 262 53.31 -34.89 6.47
N TYR A 263 54.00 -34.00 7.19
CA TYR A 263 54.21 -32.63 6.71
C TYR A 263 55.01 -32.58 5.41
N VAL A 264 56.10 -33.36 5.31
CA VAL A 264 56.89 -33.46 4.08
C VAL A 264 56.04 -34.01 2.93
N ALA A 265 55.22 -35.03 3.18
CA ALA A 265 54.31 -35.58 2.17
C ALA A 265 53.27 -34.55 1.71
N MET A 266 52.71 -33.75 2.63
CA MET A 266 51.78 -32.65 2.27
C MET A 266 52.45 -31.58 1.41
N LEU A 267 53.72 -31.24 1.65
CA LEU A 267 54.48 -30.36 0.76
C LEU A 267 54.75 -31.00 -0.61
N GLY A 268 54.86 -32.33 -0.67
CA GLY A 268 54.87 -33.09 -1.93
C GLY A 268 53.54 -32.95 -2.68
N LEU A 269 52.41 -33.09 -1.98
CA LEU A 269 51.06 -32.93 -2.53
C LEU A 269 50.76 -31.50 -2.96
N GLU A 270 51.34 -30.50 -2.30
CA GLU A 270 51.28 -29.11 -2.75
C GLU A 270 51.85 -28.98 -4.16
N LYS A 271 52.94 -29.68 -4.50
CA LYS A 271 53.53 -29.65 -5.85
C LYS A 271 52.74 -30.48 -6.85
N ASP A 272 52.36 -31.68 -6.46
CA ASP A 272 51.56 -32.61 -7.26
C ASP A 272 50.53 -33.32 -6.38
N ALA A 273 49.27 -32.91 -6.50
CA ALA A 273 48.14 -33.45 -5.72
C ALA A 273 47.87 -34.95 -5.97
N SER A 274 48.50 -35.55 -6.98
CA SER A 274 48.40 -36.96 -7.34
C SER A 274 49.72 -37.72 -7.11
N SER A 275 50.70 -37.11 -6.44
CA SER A 275 52.03 -37.69 -6.22
C SER A 275 51.94 -39.08 -5.56
N PRO A 276 52.30 -40.17 -6.26
CA PRO A 276 52.19 -41.52 -5.71
C PRO A 276 53.07 -41.72 -4.48
N THR A 277 54.26 -41.11 -4.48
CA THR A 277 55.19 -41.18 -3.35
C THR A 277 54.62 -40.51 -2.10
N ALA A 278 54.02 -39.32 -2.23
CA ALA A 278 53.44 -38.63 -1.09
C ALA A 278 52.19 -39.36 -0.55
N ILE A 279 51.35 -39.89 -1.43
CA ILE A 279 50.17 -40.69 -1.06
C ILE A 279 50.60 -41.96 -0.32
N ALA A 280 51.59 -42.70 -0.86
CA ALA A 280 52.09 -43.91 -0.23
C ALA A 280 52.73 -43.65 1.15
N GLU A 281 53.44 -42.53 1.30
CA GLU A 281 53.98 -42.12 2.61
C GLU A 281 52.87 -41.80 3.60
N LEU A 282 51.81 -41.10 3.18
CA LEU A 282 50.66 -40.80 4.05
C LEU A 282 49.86 -42.06 4.42
N ASP A 283 49.76 -43.05 3.51
CA ASP A 283 49.19 -44.36 3.83
C ASP A 283 50.03 -45.09 4.88
N ALA A 284 51.36 -45.11 4.74
CA ALA A 284 52.25 -45.73 5.73
C ALA A 284 52.18 -45.01 7.08
N VAL A 285 52.10 -43.68 7.10
CA VAL A 285 51.90 -42.89 8.31
C VAL A 285 50.54 -43.18 8.93
N TYR A 286 49.48 -43.32 8.13
CA TYR A 286 48.15 -43.66 8.60
C TYR A 286 48.14 -45.03 9.29
N ASP A 287 48.69 -46.05 8.63
CA ASP A 287 48.73 -47.42 9.16
C ASP A 287 49.55 -47.48 10.45
N GLU A 288 50.72 -46.84 10.48
CA GLU A 288 51.53 -46.77 11.69
C GLU A 288 50.83 -46.00 12.83
N PHE A 289 50.14 -44.90 12.52
CA PHE A 289 49.36 -44.16 13.49
C PHE A 289 48.18 -44.99 14.03
N ALA A 290 47.51 -45.74 13.16
CA ALA A 290 46.40 -46.63 13.48
C ALA A 290 46.83 -47.91 14.20
N ASP A 291 48.08 -48.35 14.08
CA ASP A 291 48.63 -49.50 14.81
C ASP A 291 49.23 -49.10 16.18
N ARG A 292 49.87 -47.92 16.25
CA ARG A 292 50.56 -47.42 17.45
C ARG A 292 49.70 -46.58 18.40
N TRP A 293 48.42 -46.36 18.09
CA TRP A 293 47.51 -45.57 18.92
C TRP A 293 47.33 -46.09 20.35
N LEU A 294 47.46 -47.40 20.60
CA LEU A 294 47.30 -47.98 21.94
C LEU A 294 48.48 -47.65 22.89
N PRO A 295 49.76 -47.86 22.51
CA PRO A 295 50.89 -47.61 23.42
C PRO A 295 51.29 -46.12 23.52
N ALA A 296 51.37 -45.39 22.39
CA ALA A 296 51.66 -43.94 22.40
C ALA A 296 50.51 -43.14 23.04
N GLY A 297 49.29 -43.67 22.91
CA GLY A 297 48.11 -43.16 23.58
C GLY A 297 48.25 -43.11 25.10
N GLN A 298 48.98 -44.02 25.77
CA GLN A 298 49.02 -44.05 27.25
C GLN A 298 49.61 -42.79 27.89
N VAL A 299 50.61 -42.16 27.26
CA VAL A 299 51.23 -40.92 27.78
C VAL A 299 50.34 -39.71 27.47
N MET A 300 49.76 -39.66 26.27
CA MET A 300 48.88 -38.57 25.83
C MET A 300 47.43 -38.71 26.32
N PHE A 301 47.07 -39.88 26.86
CA PHE A 301 45.77 -40.19 27.45
C PHE A 301 45.52 -39.31 28.67
N ALA A 302 46.56 -38.98 29.44
CA ALA A 302 46.43 -38.10 30.58
C ALA A 302 45.93 -36.70 30.16
N GLU A 303 46.52 -36.11 29.10
CA GLU A 303 46.07 -34.82 28.57
C GLU A 303 44.70 -34.93 27.89
N LEU A 304 44.44 -36.02 27.15
CA LEU A 304 43.12 -36.27 26.55
C LEU A 304 42.03 -36.37 27.62
N LEU A 305 42.24 -37.19 28.66
CA LEU A 305 41.31 -37.35 29.77
C LEU A 305 41.17 -36.06 30.57
N ALA A 306 42.25 -35.31 30.79
CA ALA A 306 42.19 -34.01 31.45
C ALA A 306 41.35 -33.02 30.62
N ARG A 307 41.45 -33.06 29.29
CA ARG A 307 40.62 -32.26 28.38
C ARG A 307 39.17 -32.72 28.34
N GLU A 308 38.90 -34.02 28.28
CA GLU A 308 37.55 -34.57 28.34
C GLU A 308 36.90 -34.25 29.69
N ALA A 309 37.62 -34.38 30.80
CA ALA A 309 37.17 -33.98 32.12
C ALA A 309 36.94 -32.47 32.19
N LYS A 310 37.88 -31.65 31.69
CA LYS A 310 37.72 -30.19 31.58
C LYS A 310 36.55 -29.83 30.67
N ALA A 311 36.22 -30.60 29.64
CA ALA A 311 35.05 -30.35 28.80
C ALA A 311 33.74 -30.72 29.49
N ARG A 312 33.72 -31.77 30.31
CA ARG A 312 32.58 -32.18 31.14
C ARG A 312 32.37 -31.26 32.35
N LEU A 313 33.47 -30.72 32.89
CA LEU A 313 33.53 -29.87 34.09
C LEU A 313 33.59 -28.38 33.76
N ALA A 314 33.98 -28.00 32.55
CA ALA A 314 33.72 -26.68 32.02
C ALA A 314 32.25 -26.49 32.28
N PRO A 315 31.89 -25.45 33.06
CA PRO A 315 30.49 -25.23 33.26
C PRO A 315 29.88 -25.15 31.87
N THR A 316 28.63 -25.51 31.78
CA THR A 316 27.66 -24.84 30.92
C THR A 316 27.76 -23.31 31.07
N THR A 317 28.93 -22.67 31.00
CA THR A 317 29.13 -21.23 30.93
C THR A 317 28.79 -20.77 29.53
N ASP A 318 29.06 -21.59 28.51
CA ASP A 318 28.59 -21.29 27.17
C ASP A 318 27.13 -21.69 26.97
N PHE A 319 26.64 -22.75 27.63
CA PHE A 319 25.20 -23.05 27.61
C PHE A 319 24.40 -22.06 28.46
N ALA A 320 24.85 -21.63 29.64
CA ALA A 320 24.14 -20.63 30.44
C ALA A 320 24.25 -19.23 29.81
N ALA A 321 25.36 -18.88 29.15
CA ALA A 321 25.44 -17.65 28.38
C ALA A 321 24.58 -17.73 27.11
N THR A 322 24.60 -18.85 26.39
CA THR A 322 23.78 -19.08 25.20
C THR A 322 22.30 -19.21 25.56
N GLU A 323 21.95 -19.86 26.66
CA GLU A 323 20.61 -19.95 27.24
C GLU A 323 20.16 -18.60 27.77
N ALA A 324 21.00 -17.83 28.45
CA ALA A 324 20.69 -16.45 28.82
C ALA A 324 20.48 -15.57 27.58
N ARG A 325 21.25 -15.79 26.50
CA ARG A 325 21.09 -15.10 25.21
C ARG A 325 19.82 -15.55 24.48
N LEU A 326 19.50 -16.84 24.48
CA LEU A 326 18.26 -17.39 23.90
C LEU A 326 17.04 -16.94 24.70
N VAL A 327 17.08 -16.99 26.02
CA VAL A 327 16.04 -16.49 26.92
C VAL A 327 15.88 -14.98 26.76
N GLY A 328 16.99 -14.25 26.59
CA GLY A 328 16.98 -12.83 26.26
C GLY A 328 16.30 -12.56 24.92
N ASN A 329 16.65 -13.32 23.88
CA ASN A 329 16.05 -13.23 22.55
C ASN A 329 14.56 -13.61 22.57
N VAL A 330 14.18 -14.69 23.26
CA VAL A 330 12.78 -15.11 23.41
C VAL A 330 11.99 -14.04 24.16
N ARG A 331 12.54 -13.45 25.22
CA ARG A 331 11.89 -12.34 25.94
C ARG A 331 11.71 -11.12 25.04
N ALA A 332 12.71 -10.77 24.24
CA ALA A 332 12.61 -9.67 23.27
C ALA A 332 11.57 -9.97 22.18
N LEU A 333 11.52 -11.19 21.67
CA LEU A 333 10.53 -11.63 20.69
C LEU A 333 9.11 -11.62 21.29
N MET A 334 8.94 -12.09 22.53
CA MET A 334 7.67 -12.04 23.26
C MET A 334 7.22 -10.59 23.44
N SER A 335 8.11 -9.68 23.82
CA SER A 335 7.80 -8.25 23.91
C SER A 335 7.37 -7.66 22.57
N GLN A 336 8.00 -8.06 21.46
CA GLN A 336 7.58 -7.65 20.11
C GLN A 336 6.20 -8.21 19.75
N VAL A 337 5.92 -9.47 20.07
CA VAL A 337 4.61 -10.09 19.84
C VAL A 337 3.53 -9.39 20.66
N ASP A 338 3.80 -9.03 21.91
CA ASP A 338 2.87 -8.27 22.76
C ASP A 338 2.62 -6.86 22.18
N GLN A 339 3.69 -6.19 21.72
CA GLN A 339 3.58 -4.87 21.09
C GLN A 339 2.77 -4.93 19.79
N LEU A 340 3.03 -5.91 18.91
CA LEU A 340 2.24 -6.14 17.70
C LEU A 340 0.79 -6.54 18.03
N GLY A 341 0.57 -7.27 19.13
CA GLY A 341 -0.76 -7.59 19.64
C GLY A 341 -1.53 -6.34 20.04
N ALA A 342 -0.89 -5.43 20.78
CA ALA A 342 -1.47 -4.14 21.17
C ALA A 342 -1.75 -3.24 19.95
N GLU A 343 -0.83 -3.17 18.99
CA GLU A 343 -1.03 -2.43 17.73
C GLU A 343 -2.19 -2.98 16.91
N ARG A 344 -2.28 -4.32 16.78
CA ARG A 344 -3.41 -5.00 16.12
C ARG A 344 -4.74 -4.65 16.78
N ASP A 345 -4.79 -4.65 18.12
CA ASP A 345 -6.03 -4.39 18.86
C ASP A 345 -6.43 -2.90 18.80
N ALA A 346 -5.45 -1.99 18.77
CA ALA A 346 -5.68 -0.58 18.49
C ALA A 346 -6.20 -0.36 17.06
N LEU A 347 -5.62 -1.03 16.06
CA LEU A 347 -6.08 -0.97 14.67
C LEU A 347 -7.49 -1.55 14.51
N LYS A 348 -7.81 -2.68 15.16
CA LYS A 348 -9.18 -3.23 15.19
C LYS A 348 -10.18 -2.24 15.75
N SER A 349 -9.83 -1.55 16.84
CA SER A 349 -10.69 -0.54 17.46
C SER A 349 -10.93 0.64 16.52
N ARG A 350 -9.88 1.14 15.83
CA ARG A 350 -10.01 2.20 14.82
C ARG A 350 -10.88 1.77 13.64
N ILE A 351 -10.72 0.55 13.14
CA ILE A 351 -11.58 0.01 12.07
C ILE A 351 -13.03 0.01 12.51
N LEU A 352 -13.33 -0.47 13.73
CA LEU A 352 -14.70 -0.50 14.26
C LEU A 352 -15.32 0.91 14.30
N THR A 353 -14.58 1.91 14.77
CA THR A 353 -15.03 3.31 14.79
C THR A 353 -15.28 3.84 13.38
N ILE A 354 -14.36 3.63 12.45
CA ILE A 354 -14.51 4.06 11.05
C ILE A 354 -15.75 3.41 10.41
N THR A 355 -15.98 2.11 10.66
CA THR A 355 -17.17 1.42 10.17
C THR A 355 -18.46 1.99 10.76
N GLN A 356 -18.47 2.32 12.06
CA GLN A 356 -19.63 2.98 12.68
C GLN A 356 -19.90 4.37 12.08
N ASP A 357 -18.86 5.16 11.84
CA ASP A 357 -18.96 6.47 11.22
C ASP A 357 -19.43 6.38 9.76
N GLN A 358 -18.94 5.40 9.00
CA GLN A 358 -19.39 5.12 7.64
C GLN A 358 -20.88 4.78 7.60
N ASN A 359 -21.34 3.86 8.46
CA ASN A 359 -22.76 3.50 8.54
C ASN A 359 -23.63 4.71 8.93
N ARG A 360 -23.13 5.58 9.82
CA ARG A 360 -23.84 6.81 10.20
C ARG A 360 -23.92 7.79 9.02
N MET A 361 -22.83 7.97 8.29
CA MET A 361 -22.82 8.84 7.10
C MET A 361 -23.71 8.30 5.98
N GLU A 362 -23.74 6.98 5.75
CA GLU A 362 -24.66 6.36 4.79
C GLU A 362 -26.13 6.58 5.20
N ALA A 363 -26.48 6.40 6.47
CA ALA A 363 -27.83 6.66 6.95
C ALA A 363 -28.24 8.13 6.74
N GLN A 364 -27.34 9.08 7.01
CA GLN A 364 -27.57 10.51 6.78
C GLN A 364 -27.71 10.84 5.29
N ALA A 365 -26.94 10.18 4.42
CA ALA A 365 -27.04 10.37 2.97
C ALA A 365 -28.39 9.88 2.44
N ILE A 366 -28.83 8.69 2.87
CA ILE A 366 -30.15 8.13 2.49
C ILE A 366 -31.29 9.05 2.96
N GLU A 367 -31.23 9.55 4.19
CA GLU A 367 -32.23 10.49 4.71
C GLU A 367 -32.21 11.83 3.95
N GLY A 368 -31.02 12.32 3.60
CA GLY A 368 -30.82 13.51 2.78
C GLY A 368 -31.41 13.36 1.37
N GLU A 369 -31.17 12.25 0.70
CA GLU A 369 -31.76 11.94 -0.62
C GLU A 369 -33.29 11.88 -0.55
N ALA A 370 -33.85 11.18 0.45
CA ALA A 370 -35.29 11.10 0.65
C ALA A 370 -35.93 12.48 0.92
N ARG A 371 -35.26 13.33 1.71
CA ARG A 371 -35.70 14.71 1.96
C ARG A 371 -35.65 15.56 0.68
N THR A 372 -34.60 15.42 -0.10
CA THR A 372 -34.42 16.16 -1.36
C THR A 372 -35.52 15.79 -2.36
N GLU A 373 -35.87 14.50 -2.45
CA GLU A 373 -36.93 14.03 -3.33
C GLU A 373 -38.32 14.49 -2.87
N ARG A 374 -38.61 14.47 -1.56
CA ARG A 374 -39.85 15.08 -1.03
C ARG A 374 -39.98 16.55 -1.40
N LEU A 375 -38.92 17.33 -1.18
CA LEU A 375 -38.92 18.77 -1.50
C LEU A 375 -39.09 19.01 -3.00
N ARG A 376 -38.49 18.18 -3.86
CA ARG A 376 -38.71 18.25 -5.31
C ARG A 376 -40.17 18.04 -5.70
N LEU A 377 -40.82 17.00 -5.13
CA LEU A 377 -42.23 16.72 -5.39
C LEU A 377 -43.14 17.85 -4.88
N GLU A 378 -42.82 18.43 -3.72
CA GLU A 378 -43.57 19.56 -3.15
C GLU A 378 -43.42 20.83 -3.99
N ILE A 379 -42.20 21.15 -4.44
CA ILE A 379 -41.95 22.27 -5.37
C ILE A 379 -42.69 22.05 -6.69
N ALA A 380 -42.70 20.82 -7.23
CA ALA A 380 -43.42 20.51 -8.46
C ALA A 380 -44.94 20.72 -8.31
N ALA A 381 -45.51 20.26 -7.18
CA ALA A 381 -46.93 20.46 -6.87
C ALA A 381 -47.29 21.94 -6.73
N GLN A 382 -46.51 22.70 -5.94
CA GLN A 382 -46.72 24.14 -5.76
C GLN A 382 -46.56 24.91 -7.08
N SER A 383 -45.60 24.53 -7.92
CA SER A 383 -45.41 25.14 -9.24
C SER A 383 -46.62 24.88 -10.14
N SER A 384 -47.18 23.67 -10.12
CA SER A 384 -48.41 23.36 -10.85
C SER A 384 -49.61 24.15 -10.35
N GLU A 385 -49.76 24.33 -9.03
CA GLU A 385 -50.83 25.15 -8.45
C GLU A 385 -50.70 26.62 -8.83
N LEU A 386 -49.48 27.18 -8.78
CA LEU A 386 -49.21 28.55 -9.20
C LEU A 386 -49.55 28.77 -10.69
N VAL A 387 -49.22 27.82 -11.57
CA VAL A 387 -49.60 27.88 -12.99
C VAL A 387 -51.12 27.87 -13.15
N ALA A 388 -51.84 27.02 -12.40
CA ALA A 388 -53.30 26.99 -12.45
C ALA A 388 -53.92 28.32 -11.97
N ARG A 389 -53.43 28.86 -10.84
CA ARG A 389 -53.88 30.16 -10.30
C ARG A 389 -53.58 31.32 -11.25
N ALA A 390 -52.42 31.33 -11.91
CA ALA A 390 -52.10 32.32 -12.91
C ALA A 390 -53.10 32.28 -14.08
N GLY A 391 -53.48 31.08 -14.54
CA GLY A 391 -54.51 30.90 -15.57
C GLY A 391 -55.90 31.37 -15.12
N GLU A 392 -56.29 31.13 -13.87
CA GLU A 392 -57.54 31.65 -13.29
C GLU A 392 -57.55 33.19 -13.27
N ILE A 393 -56.46 33.80 -12.83
CA ILE A 393 -56.30 35.27 -12.80
C ILE A 393 -56.40 35.85 -14.22
N GLU A 394 -55.76 35.22 -15.21
CA GLU A 394 -55.83 35.65 -16.60
C GLU A 394 -57.27 35.58 -17.14
N SER A 395 -58.00 34.50 -16.83
CA SER A 395 -59.41 34.34 -17.19
C SER A 395 -60.30 35.41 -16.54
N LEU A 396 -60.12 35.65 -15.23
CA LEU A 396 -60.86 36.67 -14.49
C LEU A 396 -60.57 38.08 -15.02
N ASN A 397 -59.31 38.39 -15.35
CA ASN A 397 -58.94 39.67 -15.95
C ASN A 397 -59.59 39.85 -17.33
N ALA A 398 -59.66 38.80 -18.15
CA ALA A 398 -60.36 38.85 -19.43
C ALA A 398 -61.87 39.08 -19.24
N GLN A 399 -62.50 38.43 -18.26
CA GLN A 399 -63.91 38.67 -17.92
C GLN A 399 -64.15 40.09 -17.41
N LEU A 400 -63.27 40.60 -16.53
CA LEU A 400 -63.36 41.95 -15.99
C LEU A 400 -63.21 43.00 -17.09
N SER A 401 -62.26 42.81 -18.01
CA SER A 401 -62.08 43.68 -19.18
C SER A 401 -63.30 43.68 -20.10
N LYS A 402 -63.93 42.51 -20.31
CA LYS A 402 -65.18 42.43 -21.07
C LYS A 402 -66.33 43.17 -20.38
N CYS A 403 -66.47 42.98 -19.07
CA CYS A 403 -67.51 43.61 -18.27
C CYS A 403 -67.33 45.14 -18.20
N SER A 404 -66.09 45.62 -18.08
CA SER A 404 -65.77 47.06 -18.08
C SER A 404 -66.06 47.70 -19.44
N ALA A 405 -65.79 47.00 -20.55
CA ALA A 405 -66.19 47.46 -21.89
C ALA A 405 -67.72 47.57 -22.00
N GLN A 406 -68.46 46.55 -21.58
CA GLN A 406 -69.94 46.58 -21.59
C GLN A 406 -70.53 47.71 -20.72
N LEU A 407 -69.92 47.97 -19.56
CA LEU A 407 -70.27 49.09 -18.69
C LEU A 407 -70.02 50.44 -19.36
N THR A 408 -68.92 50.55 -20.12
CA THR A 408 -68.58 51.76 -20.87
C THR A 408 -69.59 52.01 -22.00
N ASP A 409 -69.93 50.96 -22.76
CA ASP A 409 -70.95 51.02 -23.81
C ASP A 409 -72.32 51.41 -23.24
N SER A 410 -72.74 50.78 -22.13
CA SER A 410 -74.01 51.10 -21.45
C SER A 410 -74.03 52.54 -20.94
N ARG A 411 -72.90 53.06 -20.44
CA ARG A 411 -72.78 54.47 -20.01
C ARG A 411 -72.95 55.42 -21.20
N GLN A 412 -72.32 55.14 -22.34
CA GLN A 412 -72.50 55.95 -23.55
C GLN A 412 -73.96 55.91 -24.04
N GLU A 413 -74.62 54.76 -23.93
CA GLU A 413 -76.03 54.63 -24.29
C GLU A 413 -76.94 55.46 -23.36
N ILE A 414 -76.69 55.41 -22.04
CA ILE A 414 -77.38 56.27 -21.07
C ILE A 414 -77.15 57.76 -21.38
N GLU A 415 -75.91 58.16 -21.67
CA GLU A 415 -75.58 59.55 -22.02
C GLU A 415 -76.32 60.03 -23.28
N LYS A 416 -76.47 59.14 -24.27
CA LYS A 416 -77.31 59.39 -25.45
C LYS A 416 -78.78 59.56 -25.08
N TYR A 417 -79.35 58.68 -24.26
CA TYR A 417 -80.74 58.83 -23.81
C TYR A 417 -80.96 60.09 -22.99
N VAL A 418 -80.02 60.48 -22.11
CA VAL A 418 -80.07 61.73 -21.35
C VAL A 418 -80.06 62.94 -22.29
N SER A 419 -79.23 62.92 -23.34
CA SER A 419 -79.19 63.98 -24.35
C SER A 419 -80.48 64.06 -25.17
N GLN A 420 -81.09 62.93 -25.50
CA GLN A 420 -82.40 62.91 -26.17
C GLN A 420 -83.51 63.45 -25.25
N MET A 421 -83.49 63.10 -23.97
CA MET A 421 -84.43 63.62 -22.97
C MET A 421 -84.32 65.14 -22.80
N SER A 422 -83.11 65.70 -22.81
CA SER A 422 -82.92 67.15 -22.70
C SER A 422 -83.44 67.90 -23.93
N VAL A 423 -83.25 67.36 -25.14
CA VAL A 423 -83.85 67.89 -26.38
C VAL A 423 -85.38 67.84 -26.31
N LEU A 424 -85.96 66.71 -25.92
CA LEU A 424 -87.41 66.57 -25.76
C LEU A 424 -87.97 67.52 -24.71
N GLN A 425 -87.27 67.73 -23.59
CA GLN A 425 -87.66 68.72 -22.58
C GLN A 425 -87.64 70.14 -23.14
N ALA A 426 -86.64 70.49 -23.96
CA ALA A 426 -86.57 71.80 -24.61
C ALA A 426 -87.71 71.99 -25.63
N GLU A 427 -88.02 70.96 -26.43
CA GLU A 427 -89.17 70.96 -27.35
C GLU A 427 -90.50 71.15 -26.59
N LEU A 428 -90.70 70.41 -25.50
CA LEU A 428 -91.89 70.54 -24.65
C LEU A 428 -92.02 71.95 -24.06
N GLY A 429 -90.91 72.55 -23.64
CA GLY A 429 -90.85 73.94 -23.18
C GLY A 429 -91.30 74.92 -24.27
N SER A 430 -90.77 74.77 -25.48
CA SER A 430 -91.15 75.63 -26.62
C SER A 430 -92.62 75.50 -27.02
N LEU A 431 -93.17 74.28 -26.93
CA LEU A 431 -94.57 74.01 -27.26
C LEU A 431 -95.51 74.60 -26.20
N THR A 432 -95.10 74.57 -24.94
CA THR A 432 -95.82 75.19 -23.82
C THR A 432 -95.89 76.71 -24.00
N GLU A 433 -94.78 77.34 -24.38
CA GLU A 433 -94.71 78.78 -24.66
C GLU A 433 -95.60 79.20 -25.85
N GLN A 434 -95.65 78.37 -26.91
CA GLN A 434 -96.59 78.58 -28.03
C GLN A 434 -98.06 78.47 -27.59
N TYR A 435 -98.38 77.54 -26.69
CA TYR A 435 -99.74 77.33 -26.19
C TYR A 435 -100.21 78.53 -25.36
N GLU A 436 -99.37 79.06 -24.48
CA GLU A 436 -99.68 80.26 -23.69
C GLU A 436 -99.92 81.48 -24.60
N LYS A 437 -99.11 81.67 -25.64
CA LYS A 437 -99.26 82.77 -26.59
C LYS A 437 -100.59 82.73 -27.34
N ARG A 438 -101.04 81.55 -27.78
CA ARG A 438 -102.38 81.38 -28.38
C ARG A 438 -103.51 81.62 -27.38
N GLY A 439 -103.34 81.29 -26.11
CA GLY A 439 -104.30 81.60 -25.05
C GLY A 439 -104.54 83.10 -24.88
N LEU A 440 -103.48 83.90 -24.97
CA LEU A 440 -103.54 85.36 -24.94
C LEU A 440 -104.34 85.95 -26.13
N ASP A 441 -104.14 85.44 -27.34
CA ASP A 441 -104.90 85.88 -28.52
C ASP A 441 -106.42 85.61 -28.39
N VAL A 442 -106.79 84.44 -27.86
CA VAL A 442 -108.21 84.09 -27.62
C VAL A 442 -108.86 85.00 -26.57
N SER A 443 -108.12 85.41 -25.55
CA SER A 443 -108.62 86.35 -24.53
C SER A 443 -108.94 87.73 -25.13
N THR A 444 -108.09 88.19 -26.05
CA THR A 444 -108.23 89.49 -26.73
C THR A 444 -109.47 89.52 -27.61
N LEU A 445 -109.72 88.43 -28.35
CA LEU A 445 -110.93 88.28 -29.20
C LEU A 445 -112.23 88.21 -28.38
N ARG A 446 -112.21 87.59 -27.19
CA ARG A 446 -113.38 87.59 -26.28
C ARG A 446 -113.71 88.98 -25.75
N GLY A 447 -112.70 89.82 -25.49
CA GLY A 447 -112.90 91.19 -25.04
C GLY A 447 -113.64 92.06 -26.05
N GLN A 448 -113.32 91.92 -27.34
CA GLN A 448 -113.98 92.64 -28.43
C GLN A 448 -115.44 92.21 -28.63
N LEU A 449 -115.76 90.92 -28.42
CA LEU A 449 -117.11 90.39 -28.55
C LEU A 449 -118.05 90.91 -27.43
N ALA A 450 -117.53 91.08 -26.22
CA ALA A 450 -118.31 91.59 -25.08
C ALA A 450 -118.79 93.03 -25.31
N THR A 451 -117.94 93.90 -25.87
CA THR A 451 -118.25 95.32 -26.11
C THR A 451 -119.37 95.52 -27.14
N VAL A 452 -119.41 94.68 -28.17
CA VAL A 452 -120.46 94.71 -29.20
C VAL A 452 -121.80 94.23 -28.63
N THR A 453 -121.77 93.26 -27.72
CA THR A 453 -122.98 92.66 -27.12
C THR A 453 -123.67 93.65 -26.17
N GLU A 454 -122.89 94.39 -25.38
CA GLU A 454 -123.38 95.41 -24.44
C GLU A 454 -124.01 96.61 -25.17
N SER A 455 -123.40 97.02 -26.29
CA SER A 455 -123.94 98.09 -27.15
C SER A 455 -125.30 97.72 -27.76
N LEU A 456 -125.50 96.44 -28.10
CA LEU A 456 -126.74 95.94 -28.69
C LEU A 456 -127.88 95.83 -27.65
N GLN A 457 -127.57 95.37 -26.43
CA GLN A 457 -128.56 95.24 -25.35
C GLN A 457 -129.13 96.60 -24.90
N THR A 458 -128.28 97.63 -24.89
CA THR A 458 -128.68 98.99 -24.49
C THR A 458 -129.69 99.59 -25.48
N ALA A 459 -129.46 99.43 -26.78
CA ALA A 459 -130.37 99.92 -27.83
C ALA A 459 -131.73 99.19 -27.82
N VAL A 460 -131.75 97.90 -27.49
CA VAL A 460 -132.99 97.11 -27.39
C VAL A 460 -133.81 97.51 -26.15
N HIS A 461 -133.16 97.83 -25.03
CA HIS A 461 -133.85 98.25 -23.81
C HIS A 461 -134.55 99.61 -23.96
N GLU A 462 -133.90 100.58 -24.61
CA GLU A 462 -134.49 101.91 -24.85
C GLU A 462 -135.71 101.86 -25.79
N LEU A 463 -135.68 101.00 -26.82
CA LEU A 463 -136.81 100.83 -27.75
C LEU A 463 -138.02 100.15 -27.09
N THR A 464 -137.79 99.28 -26.09
CA THR A 464 -138.87 98.53 -25.42
C THR A 464 -139.64 99.41 -24.43
N LEU A 465 -138.96 100.34 -23.74
CA LEU A 465 -139.58 101.26 -22.79
C LEU A 465 -140.50 102.30 -23.45
N ILE A 466 -140.32 102.57 -24.75
CA ILE A 466 -141.18 103.47 -25.54
C ILE A 466 -142.51 102.80 -25.92
N HIS A 467 -142.61 101.46 -25.92
CA HIS A 467 -143.78 100.76 -26.44
C HIS A 467 -144.89 100.46 -25.41
N GLU A 468 -144.60 100.46 -24.10
CA GLU A 468 -145.46 99.77 -23.11
C GLU A 468 -146.17 100.61 -22.01
N SER A 469 -146.18 101.96 -21.98
CA SER A 469 -146.86 102.69 -20.87
C SER A 469 -147.79 103.84 -21.26
N LYS A 470 -149.05 103.76 -20.80
CA LYS A 470 -150.22 104.62 -21.14
C LYS A 470 -150.49 105.71 -20.09
N SER A 471 -149.77 106.84 -20.14
CA SER A 471 -150.04 108.01 -19.28
C SER A 471 -150.20 109.30 -20.10
N TRP A 472 -151.26 110.05 -19.82
CA TRP A 472 -151.83 111.16 -20.59
C TRP A 472 -150.99 112.47 -20.63
N LYS A 473 -149.66 112.40 -20.43
CA LYS A 473 -148.80 113.59 -20.25
C LYS A 473 -147.59 113.73 -21.16
N VAL A 474 -147.51 113.05 -22.31
CA VAL A 474 -146.33 113.17 -23.21
C VAL A 474 -146.73 113.45 -24.66
N ALA A 475 -147.44 114.55 -24.86
CA ALA A 475 -147.77 115.12 -26.18
C ALA A 475 -146.93 116.37 -26.53
N THR A 476 -145.78 116.62 -25.87
CA THR A 476 -145.07 117.91 -26.08
C THR A 476 -143.55 117.87 -25.91
N ALA A 477 -142.88 116.76 -26.18
CA ALA A 477 -141.40 116.73 -26.20
C ALA A 477 -140.86 115.64 -27.13
N LEU A 478 -140.47 116.03 -28.34
CA LEU A 478 -139.13 115.81 -28.93
C LEU A 478 -139.18 115.96 -30.45
N SER A 479 -139.19 117.23 -30.86
CA SER A 479 -139.08 117.72 -32.23
C SER A 479 -137.65 117.71 -32.79
N LYS A 480 -136.72 116.90 -32.27
CA LYS A 480 -135.32 116.90 -32.72
C LYS A 480 -134.68 115.55 -32.47
N LEU A 481 -134.34 114.83 -33.55
CA LEU A 481 -133.21 113.91 -33.74
C LEU A 481 -133.59 112.95 -34.89
N ALA A 482 -133.38 113.36 -36.14
CA ALA A 482 -132.11 113.35 -36.86
C ALA A 482 -131.61 111.92 -37.16
N SER A 483 -131.76 111.56 -38.43
CA SER A 483 -130.90 110.70 -39.27
C SER A 483 -129.41 110.80 -38.88
N PRO A 484 -128.51 109.88 -39.30
CA PRO A 484 -128.63 108.86 -40.36
C PRO A 484 -128.05 107.48 -39.95
N ILE A 485 -128.06 106.49 -40.85
CA ILE A 485 -127.00 105.46 -41.07
C ILE A 485 -127.60 104.45 -42.06
N ARG A 486 -127.14 104.47 -43.32
CA ARG A 486 -126.12 103.52 -43.80
C ARG A 486 -125.92 103.72 -45.29
N ASN A 487 -124.70 104.13 -45.61
CA ASN A 487 -124.07 103.92 -46.90
C ASN A 487 -122.72 103.24 -46.59
N ILE A 488 -122.25 102.40 -47.51
CA ILE A 488 -120.85 101.89 -47.65
C ILE A 488 -120.53 100.65 -46.77
N GLY A 489 -120.08 99.49 -47.26
CA GLY A 489 -119.66 99.07 -48.62
C GLY A 489 -118.13 98.97 -48.79
N ALA A 490 -117.62 97.75 -49.08
CA ALA A 490 -116.25 97.40 -49.51
C ALA A 490 -115.15 97.65 -48.45
N ASP A 491 -114.15 96.80 -48.20
CA ASP A 491 -113.18 96.22 -49.13
C ASP A 491 -112.32 95.19 -48.36
N ALA A 492 -112.07 94.01 -48.93
CA ALA A 492 -110.97 93.12 -48.49
C ALA A 492 -110.76 92.03 -49.55
N ARG A 493 -110.08 92.40 -50.63
CA ARG A 493 -109.38 91.45 -51.50
C ARG A 493 -107.91 91.39 -51.08
N GLY A 494 -107.41 90.16 -50.94
CA GLY A 494 -106.00 89.84 -51.09
C GLY A 494 -105.34 89.28 -49.83
N THR A 495 -105.08 87.98 -49.80
CA THR A 495 -103.74 87.41 -50.01
C THR A 495 -103.80 85.91 -49.77
N ASP A 496 -103.43 85.14 -50.80
CA ASP A 496 -103.29 83.69 -50.77
C ASP A 496 -101.98 83.37 -51.51
N LYS A 497 -100.96 82.98 -50.73
CA LYS A 497 -99.96 81.92 -51.01
C LYS A 497 -98.83 81.93 -49.98
#